data_AF-A0A7R9CM01-F1
#
_entry.id   AF-A0A7R9CM01-F1
#
_cell.length_a   1.000
_cell.length_b   1.000
_cell.length_c   1.000
_cell.angle_alpha   90.00
_cell.angle_beta   90.00
_cell.angle_gamma   90.00
#
_symmetry.space_group_name_H-M   'P 1'
#
loop_
_entity.id
_entity.type
_entity.pdbx_description
1 polymer ?
#
loop_
_entity_poly.entity_id
_entity_poly.type
_entity_poly.pdbx_seq_one_letter_code
_entity_poly.pdbx_strand_id
1 'polypeptide(L)'
;MPIHFIKNVRCDTCQGMGSAGTIKPVQYHTCQGSGRIRKQQGIFTIEKTCTTCYGEVEIIQNKCQKCGGDGCRRDQVNISVSISKGIAEGAKRALKLLQSYSESRRQIELSKALEEEENASIQQQSE
;
A
#
# COMPACT_ATOMS: atom_id res chain seq x y z
N MET A 1 -17.56 -8.40 -23.66
CA MET A 1 -16.91 -7.23 -23.04
C MET A 1 -15.78 -7.74 -22.16
N PRO A 2 -14.51 -7.53 -22.52
CA PRO A 2 -13.40 -7.88 -21.63
C PRO A 2 -13.42 -6.94 -20.42
N ILE A 3 -13.38 -7.50 -19.22
CA ILE A 3 -13.22 -6.73 -17.98
C ILE A 3 -11.74 -6.72 -17.65
N HIS A 4 -11.13 -5.53 -17.69
CA HIS A 4 -9.77 -5.31 -17.25
C HIS A 4 -9.79 -4.96 -15.77
N PHE A 5 -9.11 -5.75 -14.93
CA PHE A 5 -8.88 -5.38 -13.54
C PHE A 5 -7.41 -5.61 -13.19
N ILE A 6 -6.89 -4.75 -12.32
CA ILE A 6 -5.52 -4.79 -11.85
C ILE A 6 -5.48 -5.68 -10.61
N LYS A 7 -4.62 -6.70 -10.59
CA LYS A 7 -4.35 -7.51 -9.40
C LYS A 7 -2.89 -7.38 -8.99
N ASN A 8 -2.61 -7.46 -7.70
CA ASN A 8 -1.24 -7.59 -7.22
C ASN A 8 -0.81 -9.05 -7.34
N VAL A 9 0.23 -9.29 -8.13
CA VAL A 9 0.82 -10.61 -8.36
C VAL A 9 2.17 -10.67 -7.65
N ARG A 10 2.50 -11.83 -7.10
CA ARG A 10 3.80 -12.09 -6.50
C ARG A 10 4.89 -11.80 -7.53
N CYS A 11 5.91 -11.04 -7.14
CA CYS A 11 6.99 -10.71 -8.06
C CYS A 11 7.79 -11.97 -8.39
N ASP A 12 7.90 -12.33 -9.67
CA ASP A 12 8.59 -13.56 -10.11
C ASP A 12 10.08 -13.55 -9.78
N THR A 13 10.70 -12.36 -9.77
CA THR A 13 12.15 -12.23 -9.56
C THR A 13 12.59 -12.36 -8.11
N CYS A 14 11.82 -11.80 -7.17
CA CYS A 14 12.12 -11.96 -5.74
C CYS A 14 11.22 -12.99 -5.05
N GLN A 15 10.33 -13.64 -5.80
CA GLN A 15 9.32 -14.56 -5.28
C GLN A 15 8.64 -14.00 -4.03
N GLY A 16 8.22 -12.74 -4.02
CA GLY A 16 7.54 -12.15 -2.86
C GLY A 16 8.43 -11.68 -1.72
N MET A 17 9.75 -11.89 -1.77
CA MET A 17 10.66 -11.43 -0.70
C MET A 17 10.92 -9.92 -0.73
N GLY A 18 10.68 -9.25 -1.87
CA GLY A 18 10.99 -7.83 -2.01
C GLY A 18 12.50 -7.53 -2.16
N SER A 19 13.38 -8.49 -1.93
CA SER A 19 14.83 -8.39 -2.12
C SER A 19 15.31 -9.01 -3.44
N ALA A 20 16.41 -8.50 -4.01
CA ALA A 20 17.09 -9.14 -5.12
C ALA A 20 17.86 -10.38 -4.60
N GLY A 21 17.18 -11.53 -4.63
CA GLY A 21 17.74 -12.83 -4.22
C GLY A 21 17.64 -13.15 -2.73
N THR A 22 18.30 -14.23 -2.33
CA THR A 22 18.34 -14.76 -0.95
C THR A 22 19.36 -14.04 -0.07
N ILE A 23 19.42 -12.71 -0.16
CA ILE A 23 20.24 -11.92 0.76
C ILE A 23 19.49 -11.81 2.07
N LYS A 24 20.14 -12.19 3.16
CA LYS A 24 19.54 -12.09 4.49
C LYS A 24 19.30 -10.62 4.83
N PRO A 25 18.13 -10.27 5.40
CA PRO A 25 17.88 -8.93 5.90
C PRO A 25 18.96 -8.53 6.91
N VAL A 26 19.43 -7.29 6.81
CA VAL A 26 20.42 -6.75 7.74
C VAL A 26 19.68 -6.01 8.84
N GLN A 27 20.02 -6.31 10.09
CA GLN A 27 19.44 -5.62 11.23
C GLN A 27 20.04 -4.22 11.39
N TYR A 28 19.21 -3.27 11.80
CA TYR A 28 19.66 -1.93 12.15
C TYR A 28 20.58 -1.98 13.39
N HIS A 29 21.80 -1.43 13.30
CA HIS A 29 22.75 -1.43 14.42
C HIS A 29 22.23 -0.67 15.66
N THR A 30 21.41 0.37 15.46
CA THR A 30 20.92 1.24 16.52
C THR A 30 19.91 0.55 17.46
N CYS A 31 19.06 -0.31 16.92
CA CYS A 31 18.03 -1.03 17.68
C CYS A 31 18.27 -2.54 17.72
N GLN A 32 19.32 -3.05 17.07
CA GLN A 32 19.63 -4.48 16.95
C GLN A 32 18.42 -5.32 16.48
N GLY A 33 17.67 -4.77 15.52
CA GLY A 33 16.48 -5.40 14.98
C GLY A 33 15.27 -5.42 15.92
N SER A 34 15.27 -4.68 17.04
CA SER A 34 14.07 -4.59 17.91
C SER A 34 13.09 -3.50 17.50
N GLY A 35 13.44 -2.64 16.54
CA GLY A 35 12.63 -1.47 16.14
C GLY A 35 12.55 -0.35 17.19
N ARG A 36 13.06 -0.58 18.41
CA ARG A 36 12.99 0.33 19.55
C ARG A 36 14.34 0.45 20.24
N ILE A 37 14.59 1.58 20.87
CA ILE A 37 15.81 1.83 21.64
C ILE A 37 15.41 1.93 23.10
N ARG A 38 16.01 1.08 23.93
CA ARG A 38 15.85 1.13 25.38
C ARG A 38 17.02 1.89 25.97
N LYS A 39 16.72 2.97 26.70
CA LYS A 39 17.72 3.71 27.48
C LYS A 39 17.34 3.59 28.94
N GLN A 40 18.28 3.08 29.73
CA GLN A 40 18.14 3.02 31.18
C GLN A 40 18.70 4.33 31.77
N GLN A 41 17.86 5.06 32.50
CA GLN A 41 18.26 6.24 33.24
C GLN A 41 17.87 6.02 34.72
N GLY A 42 18.86 5.60 35.51
CA GLY A 42 18.64 5.19 36.89
C GLY A 42 17.72 3.97 36.99
N ILE A 43 16.67 4.08 37.81
CA ILE A 43 15.65 3.03 38.00
C ILE A 43 14.61 2.98 36.89
N PHE A 44 14.59 3.96 35.98
CA PHE A 44 13.61 4.03 34.90
C PHE A 44 14.22 3.52 33.59
N THR A 45 13.49 2.67 32.89
CA THR A 45 13.81 2.28 31.51
C THR A 45 12.85 2.96 30.57
N ILE A 46 13.38 3.79 29.67
CA ILE A 46 12.60 4.50 28.67
C ILE A 46 12.78 3.79 27.33
N GLU A 47 11.67 3.37 26.74
CA GLU A 47 11.64 2.80 25.40
C GLU A 47 11.15 3.86 24.41
N LYS A 48 11.93 4.10 23.37
CA LYS A 48 11.55 5.01 22.28
C LYS A 48 11.63 4.27 20.95
N THR A 49 10.78 4.63 20.00
CA THR A 49 10.91 4.13 18.62
C THR A 49 12.27 4.55 18.06
N CYS A 50 12.95 3.63 17.39
CA CYS A 50 14.24 3.93 16.80
C CYS A 50 14.05 4.93 15.64
N THR A 51 14.75 6.06 15.71
CA THR A 51 14.67 7.13 14.69
C THR A 51 15.38 6.75 13.38
N THR A 52 16.25 5.74 13.40
CA THR A 52 16.96 5.25 12.21
C THR A 52 16.07 4.38 11.34
N CYS A 53 15.22 3.54 11.96
CA CYS A 53 14.37 2.60 11.25
C CYS A 53 12.88 2.92 11.32
N TYR A 54 12.49 3.95 12.07
CA TYR A 54 11.10 4.32 12.32
C TYR A 54 10.22 3.16 12.83
N GLY A 55 10.82 2.16 13.49
CA GLY A 55 10.14 0.96 13.97
C GLY A 55 10.34 -0.28 13.10
N GLU A 56 11.03 -0.19 11.97
CA GLU A 56 11.36 -1.34 11.14
C GLU A 56 12.39 -2.27 11.82
N VAL A 57 12.15 -3.56 11.70
CA VAL A 57 12.97 -4.63 12.32
C VAL A 57 14.19 -4.95 11.45
N GLU A 58 14.04 -4.81 10.14
CA GLU A 58 14.99 -5.33 9.15
C GLU A 58 15.10 -4.39 7.95
N ILE A 59 16.32 -4.25 7.42
CA ILE A 59 16.59 -3.52 6.18
C ILE A 59 16.79 -4.52 5.05
N ILE A 60 15.99 -4.35 4.00
CA ILE A 60 16.28 -4.95 2.71
C ILE A 60 17.29 -4.05 1.99
N GLN A 61 18.59 -4.37 2.12
CA GLN A 61 19.65 -3.59 1.48
C GLN A 61 19.58 -3.65 -0.04
N ASN A 62 19.23 -4.81 -0.59
CA ASN A 62 19.14 -5.00 -2.03
C ASN A 62 17.68 -5.16 -2.43
N LYS A 63 16.98 -4.03 -2.59
CA LYS A 63 15.58 -4.04 -3.02
C LYS A 63 15.46 -4.63 -4.43
N CYS A 64 14.42 -5.41 -4.67
CA CYS A 64 14.16 -5.99 -5.98
C CYS A 64 13.82 -4.87 -6.98
N GLN A 65 14.65 -4.71 -8.01
CA GLN A 65 14.47 -3.69 -9.06
C GLN A 65 13.13 -3.81 -9.79
N LYS A 66 12.54 -5.01 -9.86
CA LYS A 66 11.24 -5.22 -10.53
C LYS A 66 10.02 -4.80 -9.71
N CYS A 67 10.07 -4.83 -8.38
CA CYS A 67 8.94 -4.46 -7.52
C CYS A 67 9.26 -3.33 -6.54
N GLY A 68 10.45 -2.73 -6.58
CA GLY A 68 10.85 -1.63 -5.71
C GLY A 68 11.01 -1.99 -4.22
N GLY A 69 10.87 -3.27 -3.85
CA GLY A 69 10.83 -3.71 -2.46
C GLY A 69 9.49 -4.30 -2.03
N ASP A 70 8.42 -4.10 -2.80
CA ASP A 70 7.05 -4.43 -2.37
C ASP A 70 6.72 -5.94 -2.40
N GLY A 71 7.60 -6.76 -2.98
CA GLY A 71 7.36 -8.21 -3.17
C GLY A 71 6.24 -8.54 -4.17
N CYS A 72 5.46 -7.57 -4.62
CA CYS A 72 4.36 -7.74 -5.56
C CYS A 72 4.43 -6.73 -6.71
N ARG A 73 3.80 -7.06 -7.84
CA ARG A 73 3.68 -6.21 -9.03
C ARG A 73 2.22 -6.13 -9.45
N ARG A 74 1.79 -4.97 -9.94
CA ARG A 74 0.47 -4.80 -10.53
C ARG A 74 0.45 -5.48 -11.90
N ASP A 75 -0.40 -6.48 -12.05
CA ASP A 75 -0.61 -7.19 -13.31
C ASP A 75 -2.05 -7.00 -13.78
N GLN A 76 -2.23 -6.85 -15.10
CA GLN A 76 -3.54 -6.70 -15.70
C GLN A 76 -4.05 -8.08 -16.12
N VAL A 77 -5.06 -8.57 -15.42
CA VAL A 77 -5.66 -9.86 -15.79
C VAL A 77 -6.92 -9.63 -16.60
N ASN A 78 -6.90 -10.21 -17.80
CA ASN A 78 -8.06 -10.29 -18.66
C ASN A 78 -8.81 -11.58 -18.32
N ILE A 79 -9.79 -11.51 -17.41
CA ILE A 79 -10.72 -12.63 -17.26
C ILE A 79 -11.77 -12.50 -18.36
N SER A 80 -11.69 -13.39 -19.35
CA SER A 80 -12.76 -13.60 -20.31
C SER A 80 -13.87 -14.39 -19.60
N VAL A 81 -14.80 -13.67 -18.97
CA VAL A 81 -15.97 -14.30 -18.34
C VAL A 81 -16.87 -14.83 -19.46
N SER A 82 -16.80 -16.13 -19.74
CA SER A 82 -17.84 -16.83 -20.47
C SER A 82 -19.07 -16.91 -19.57
N ILE A 83 -20.01 -15.97 -19.73
CA ILE A 83 -21.28 -15.98 -19.00
C ILE A 83 -22.10 -17.16 -19.53
N SER A 84 -21.99 -18.31 -18.85
CA SER A 84 -22.92 -19.43 -19.04
C SER A 84 -24.34 -18.92 -18.72
N LYS A 85 -25.31 -19.26 -19.59
CA LYS A 85 -26.70 -18.72 -19.61
C LYS A 85 -27.54 -18.87 -18.32
N GLY A 86 -26.96 -19.30 -17.19
CA GLY A 86 -27.64 -19.50 -15.90
C GLY A 86 -27.35 -18.48 -14.79
N ILE A 87 -26.47 -17.48 -14.99
CA ILE A 87 -26.02 -16.57 -13.90
C ILE A 87 -26.45 -15.09 -14.12
N ALA A 88 -27.45 -14.86 -14.96
CA ALA A 88 -27.76 -13.53 -15.49
C ALA A 88 -28.23 -12.49 -14.45
N GLU A 89 -28.99 -12.88 -13.42
CA GLU A 89 -29.57 -11.94 -12.45
C GLU A 89 -28.57 -11.51 -11.35
N GLY A 90 -27.82 -12.46 -10.77
CA GLY A 90 -26.91 -12.19 -9.66
C GLY A 90 -25.68 -11.38 -10.07
N ALA A 91 -25.09 -11.71 -11.22
CA ALA A 91 -23.91 -11.01 -11.74
C ALA A 91 -24.22 -9.55 -12.11
N LYS A 92 -25.44 -9.26 -12.61
CA LYS A 92 -25.87 -7.90 -12.95
C LYS A 92 -26.00 -7.00 -11.71
N ARG A 93 -26.48 -7.55 -10.58
CA ARG A 93 -26.52 -6.82 -9.30
C ARG A 93 -25.12 -6.54 -8.75
N ALA A 94 -24.24 -7.54 -8.77
CA ALA A 94 -22.86 -7.38 -8.30
C ALA A 94 -22.09 -6.34 -9.13
N LEU A 95 -22.28 -6.32 -10.46
CA LEU A 95 -21.62 -5.35 -11.34
C LEU A 95 -22.11 -3.91 -11.08
N LYS A 96 -23.41 -3.74 -10.84
CA LYS A 96 -24.00 -2.43 -10.48
C LYS A 96 -23.44 -1.91 -9.14
N LEU A 97 -23.20 -2.79 -8.16
CA LEU A 97 -22.61 -2.42 -6.88
C LEU A 97 -21.14 -1.98 -7.02
N LEU A 98 -20.34 -2.68 -7.83
CA LEU A 98 -18.95 -2.29 -8.10
C LEU A 98 -18.86 -0.97 -8.87
N GLN A 99 -19.79 -0.72 -9.80
CA GLN A 99 -19.91 0.56 -10.50
C GLN A 99 -20.26 1.70 -9.54
N SER A 100 -21.27 1.51 -8.66
CA SER A 100 -21.61 2.52 -7.65
C SER A 100 -20.46 2.83 -6.69
N TYR A 101 -19.63 1.85 -6.33
CA TYR A 101 -18.46 2.07 -5.48
C TYR A 101 -17.39 2.93 -6.16
N SER A 102 -17.18 2.74 -7.48
CA SER A 102 -16.23 3.54 -8.26
C SER A 102 -16.66 4.99 -8.48
N GLU A 103 -17.98 5.24 -8.60
CA GLU A 103 -18.55 6.58 -8.78
C GLU A 103 -18.54 7.38 -7.46
N SER A 104 -18.85 6.72 -6.34
CA SER A 104 -18.81 7.34 -5.01
C SER A 104 -17.39 7.78 -4.61
N ARG A 105 -16.34 7.04 -4.99
CA ARG A 105 -14.95 7.45 -4.70
C ARG A 105 -14.56 8.72 -5.45
N ARG A 106 -15.02 8.89 -6.70
CA ARG A 106 -14.78 10.10 -7.48
C ARG A 106 -15.47 11.32 -6.88
N GLN A 107 -16.69 11.17 -6.37
CA GLN A 107 -17.38 12.28 -5.68
C GLN A 107 -16.65 12.71 -4.40
N ILE A 108 -16.12 11.75 -3.62
CA ILE A 108 -15.37 12.06 -2.39
C ILE A 108 -14.00 12.68 -2.69
N GLU A 109 -13.30 12.24 -3.73
CA GLU A 109 -12.03 12.86 -4.14
C GLU A 109 -12.24 14.27 -4.72
N LEU A 110 -13.29 14.48 -5.52
CA LEU A 110 -13.65 15.79 -6.06
C LEU A 110 -14.15 16.75 -4.97
N SER A 111 -14.91 16.29 -3.97
CA SER A 111 -15.38 17.14 -2.88
C SER A 111 -14.23 17.61 -1.99
N LYS A 112 -13.26 16.73 -1.69
CA LYS A 112 -12.07 17.09 -0.93
C LYS A 112 -11.17 18.09 -1.65
N ALA A 113 -11.04 17.95 -2.97
CA ALA A 113 -10.27 18.90 -3.78
C ALA A 113 -10.91 20.30 -3.78
N LEU A 114 -12.24 20.39 -3.81
CA LEU A 114 -12.95 21.67 -3.71
C LEU A 114 -12.84 22.30 -2.31
N GLU A 115 -12.90 21.49 -1.25
CA GLU A 115 -12.69 21.96 0.13
C GLU A 115 -11.26 22.49 0.35
N GLU A 116 -10.24 21.91 -0.30
CA GLU A 116 -8.86 22.41 -0.23
C GLU A 116 -8.69 23.77 -0.94
N GLU A 117 -9.33 23.98 -2.09
CA GLU A 117 -9.30 25.28 -2.80
C GLU A 117 -10.01 26.39 -2.00
N GLU A 118 -11.13 26.06 -1.35
CA GLU A 118 -11.88 27.01 -0.52
C GLU A 118 -11.11 27.37 0.75
N ASN A 119 -10.47 26.39 1.42
CA ASN A 119 -9.62 26.62 2.58
C ASN A 119 -8.35 27.43 2.25
N ALA A 120 -7.74 27.20 1.09
CA ALA A 120 -6.58 27.96 0.62
C ALA A 120 -6.92 29.44 0.34
N SER A 121 -8.15 29.70 -0.14
CA SER A 121 -8.64 31.06 -0.40
C SER A 121 -8.97 31.82 0.90
N ILE A 122 -9.44 31.12 1.94
CA ILE A 122 -9.74 31.71 3.25
C ILE A 122 -8.45 32.13 3.99
N GLN A 123 -7.34 31.40 3.84
CA GLN A 123 -6.05 31.74 4.47
C GLN A 123 -5.35 32.97 3.86
N GLN A 124 -5.67 33.35 2.61
CA GLN A 124 -5.11 34.53 1.95
C GLN A 124 -5.82 35.85 2.31
N GLN A 125 -6.94 35.81 3.04
CA GLN A 125 -7.68 37.01 3.47
C GLN A 125 -7.43 37.39 4.95
N SER A 126 -6.56 36.66 5.66
CA SER A 126 -6.24 36.90 7.08
C SER A 126 -4.85 37.48 7.35
N GLU A 127 -4.14 37.97 6.32
CA GLU A 127 -2.93 38.82 6.44
C GLU A 127 -3.22 40.24 5.93
#